data_AF-A0A835XVC2-F1
#
_entry.id   AF-A0A835XVC2-F1
#
_cell.length_a   1.000
_cell.length_b   1.000
_cell.length_c   1.000
_cell.angle_alpha   90.00
_cell.angle_beta   90.00
_cell.angle_gamma   90.00
#
_symmetry.space_group_name_H-M   'P 1'
#
loop_
_entity.id
_entity.type
_entity.pdbx_description
1 polymer ?
#
loop_
_entity_poly.entity_id
_entity_poly.type
_entity_poly.pdbx_seq_one_letter_code
_entity_poly.pdbx_strand_id
1 'polypeptide(L)'
;MPPPQTISEALRQARAAYRHYREVAAQEDSGTTTTEAAARSGGEASTSSPSSPASSLPAGQGGGPRRLIIEMPLPAQRDGFLGRGGTPPDLVTLTDEADYPGGELQRFRVVRKLVEGFLEGYEHEFLGFCEDGADGVGLWRVGADTCLIANVTNATVPSLLKLLDGGYGARASRPGSTVIAFNPTWTGDAGSVGQPWQRELRRRAREVMDRSGWETLYVARILRTSRGANGLLHRAWPGRWAVYPAASPDARYFGDCVLATPSRPTPEKLVEKLAEAKPAMQKKAKELGLEEPGWF
;
A
#
# COMPACT_ATOMS: atom_id res chain seq x y z
N MET A 1 2.71 9.77 -11.80
CA MET A 1 2.64 8.44 -12.46
C MET A 1 1.20 8.18 -12.84
N PRO A 2 0.93 7.55 -14.00
CA PRO A 2 -0.42 7.11 -14.35
C PRO A 2 -0.91 6.01 -13.39
N PRO A 3 -2.24 5.86 -13.20
CA PRO A 3 -2.79 4.77 -12.41
C PRO A 3 -2.45 3.42 -13.05
N PRO A 4 -1.99 2.41 -12.28
CA PRO A 4 -1.74 1.08 -12.82
C PRO A 4 -3.05 0.42 -13.26
N GLN A 5 -3.09 -0.10 -14.48
CA GLN A 5 -4.20 -0.91 -14.96
C GLN A 5 -4.02 -2.39 -14.61
N THR A 6 -2.76 -2.84 -14.56
CA THR A 6 -2.42 -4.24 -14.28
C THR A 6 -1.66 -4.42 -12.98
N ILE A 7 -1.66 -5.65 -12.46
CA ILE A 7 -0.90 -6.01 -11.25
C ILE A 7 0.60 -5.97 -11.56
N SER A 8 0.99 -6.39 -12.76
CA SER A 8 2.37 -6.25 -13.25
C SER A 8 2.82 -4.79 -13.28
N GLU A 9 1.96 -3.86 -13.72
CA GLU A 9 2.22 -2.42 -13.64
C GLU A 9 2.34 -1.93 -12.21
N ALA A 10 1.43 -2.35 -11.33
CA ALA A 10 1.48 -1.99 -9.93
C ALA A 10 2.80 -2.45 -9.27
N LEU A 11 3.24 -3.68 -9.55
CA LEU A 11 4.51 -4.23 -9.05
C LEU A 11 5.71 -3.43 -9.55
N ARG A 12 5.71 -3.03 -10.83
CA ARG A 12 6.76 -2.20 -11.42
C ARG A 12 6.83 -0.83 -10.74
N GLN A 13 5.67 -0.19 -10.53
CA GLN A 13 5.61 1.12 -9.88
C GLN A 13 6.02 1.04 -8.40
N ALA A 14 5.58 0.02 -7.66
CA ALA A 14 5.95 -0.21 -6.27
C ALA A 14 7.46 -0.40 -6.12
N ARG A 15 8.08 -1.19 -7.01
CA ARG A 15 9.55 -1.37 -7.06
C ARG A 15 10.29 -0.08 -7.36
N ALA A 16 9.80 0.72 -8.31
CA ALA A 16 10.40 2.01 -8.62
C ALA A 16 10.35 2.96 -7.41
N ALA A 17 9.21 3.01 -6.71
CA ALA A 17 9.05 3.80 -5.49
C ALA A 17 10.00 3.31 -4.37
N TYR A 18 10.12 1.99 -4.17
CA TYR A 18 11.03 1.43 -3.17
C TYR A 18 12.50 1.69 -3.48
N ARG A 19 12.91 1.53 -4.75
CA ARG A 19 14.27 1.84 -5.18
C ARG A 19 14.61 3.29 -4.90
N HIS A 20 13.75 4.21 -5.32
CA HIS A 20 13.96 5.64 -5.10
C HIS A 20 13.98 5.99 -3.61
N TYR A 21 13.10 5.37 -2.79
CA TYR A 21 13.15 5.52 -1.34
C TYR A 21 14.50 5.11 -0.75
N ARG A 22 15.04 3.96 -1.17
CA ARG A 22 16.35 3.50 -0.68
C ARG A 22 17.49 4.42 -1.10
N GLU A 23 17.45 4.96 -2.31
CA GLU A 23 18.45 5.93 -2.80
C GLU A 23 18.44 7.20 -1.93
N VAL A 24 17.25 7.75 -1.64
CA VAL A 24 17.11 8.94 -0.78
C VAL A 24 17.51 8.64 0.67
N ALA A 25 17.10 7.49 1.21
CA ALA A 25 17.46 7.07 2.56
C ALA A 25 18.98 6.91 2.73
N ALA A 26 19.66 6.33 1.74
CA ALA A 26 21.12 6.18 1.76
C ALA A 26 21.86 7.53 1.67
N GLN A 27 21.31 8.50 0.92
CA GLN A 27 21.88 9.86 0.86
C GLN A 27 21.80 10.56 2.22
N GLU A 28 20.67 10.45 2.92
CA GLU A 28 20.50 11.00 4.28
C GLU A 28 21.47 10.36 5.28
N ASP A 29 21.61 9.03 5.26
CA ASP A 29 22.50 8.31 6.17
C ASP A 29 23.98 8.64 5.90
N SER A 30 24.33 8.98 4.66
CA SER A 30 25.68 9.40 4.27
C SER A 30 26.00 10.87 4.59
N GLY A 31 25.04 11.65 5.12
CA GLY A 31 25.21 13.08 5.40
C GLY A 31 25.43 13.94 4.14
N THR A 32 25.24 13.38 2.95
CA THR A 32 25.47 14.07 1.68
C THR A 32 24.16 14.67 1.18
N THR A 33 23.76 15.80 1.75
CA THR A 33 22.70 16.64 1.17
C THR A 33 23.25 17.33 -0.08
N THR A 34 23.20 16.66 -1.23
CA THR A 34 23.44 17.30 -2.53
C THR A 34 22.30 18.26 -2.87
N THR A 35 22.38 19.50 -2.40
CA THR A 35 21.67 20.66 -2.94
C THR A 35 22.33 21.13 -4.25
N GLU A 36 22.44 20.24 -5.24
CA GLU A 36 23.12 20.54 -6.52
C GLU A 36 22.25 20.29 -7.77
N ALA A 37 20.93 20.10 -7.61
CA ALA A 37 20.00 20.03 -8.74
C ALA A 37 19.38 21.39 -9.12
N ALA A 38 19.66 22.48 -8.38
CA ALA A 38 19.08 23.81 -8.64
C ALA A 38 20.04 24.84 -9.26
N ALA A 39 21.32 24.49 -9.50
CA ALA A 39 22.36 25.45 -9.91
C ALA A 39 22.84 25.31 -11.38
N ARG A 40 22.11 24.59 -12.24
CA ARG A 40 22.41 24.54 -13.69
C ARG A 40 21.21 24.93 -14.56
N SER A 41 20.75 26.17 -14.41
CA SER A 41 20.25 26.95 -15.55
C SER A 41 20.33 28.44 -15.20
N GLY A 42 21.41 29.09 -15.63
CA GLY A 42 21.47 30.55 -15.65
C GLY A 42 20.48 31.08 -16.69
N GLY A 43 19.61 31.99 -16.25
CA GLY A 43 18.64 32.71 -17.07
C GLY A 43 17.79 33.59 -16.18
N GLU A 44 18.18 34.86 -16.05
CA GLU A 44 17.52 35.90 -15.27
C GLU A 44 16.05 36.07 -15.67
N ALA A 45 15.13 35.99 -14.72
CA ALA A 45 13.92 36.82 -14.67
C ALA A 45 13.18 36.60 -13.35
N SER A 46 13.11 37.66 -12.55
CA SER A 46 12.28 37.80 -11.35
C SER A 46 10.81 37.50 -11.66
N THR A 47 10.22 36.53 -10.96
CA THR A 47 8.82 36.60 -10.48
C THR A 47 8.63 35.55 -9.38
N SER A 48 8.06 36.02 -8.27
CA SER A 48 7.66 35.26 -7.09
C SER A 48 6.90 33.97 -7.44
N SER A 49 7.44 32.82 -7.03
CA SER A 49 6.73 31.54 -7.03
C SER A 49 6.70 30.95 -5.61
N PRO A 50 5.58 30.34 -5.20
CA PRO A 50 5.41 29.81 -3.86
C PRO A 50 6.30 28.57 -3.68
N SER A 51 7.00 28.53 -2.55
CA SER A 51 7.79 27.40 -2.09
C SER A 51 6.93 26.13 -2.11
N SER A 52 7.22 25.24 -3.05
CA SER A 52 6.77 23.84 -2.97
C SER A 52 7.35 23.23 -1.69
N PRO A 53 6.57 22.50 -0.88
CA PRO A 53 7.17 21.76 0.22
C PRO A 53 8.03 20.66 -0.40
N ALA A 54 9.33 20.78 -0.24
CA ALA A 54 10.24 19.66 -0.44
C ALA A 54 9.73 18.53 0.45
N SER A 55 9.43 17.37 -0.16
CA SER A 55 9.03 16.17 0.57
C SER A 55 10.24 15.62 1.30
N SER A 56 10.62 16.26 2.41
CA SER A 56 11.52 15.65 3.38
C SER A 56 10.88 14.34 3.84
N LEU A 57 11.66 13.25 3.87
CA LEU A 57 11.24 12.06 4.59
C LEU A 57 10.77 12.50 6.00
N PRO A 58 9.72 11.89 6.57
CA PRO A 58 9.43 12.12 7.98
C PRO A 58 10.72 11.78 8.71
N ALA A 59 11.40 12.80 9.23
CA ALA A 59 12.63 12.64 9.97
C ALA A 59 12.36 11.56 11.00
N GLY A 60 13.23 10.57 11.11
CA GLY A 60 13.20 9.58 12.17
C GLY A 60 13.36 10.29 13.51
N GLN A 61 12.29 10.93 14.01
CA GLN A 61 12.30 11.75 15.21
C GLN A 61 12.38 10.91 16.49
N GLY A 62 12.44 9.60 16.37
CA GLY A 62 12.95 8.71 17.42
C GLY A 62 13.84 7.69 16.75
N GLY A 63 15.02 7.40 17.33
CA GLY A 63 16.02 6.48 16.79
C GLY A 63 15.62 5.00 16.66
N GLY A 64 14.33 4.71 16.43
CA GLY A 64 13.78 3.40 16.11
C GLY A 64 13.75 3.11 14.60
N PRO A 65 13.17 1.96 14.20
CA PRO A 65 13.09 1.56 12.80
C PRO A 65 12.21 2.51 11.98
N ARG A 66 12.60 2.75 10.72
CA ARG A 66 11.73 3.38 9.71
C ARG A 66 10.58 2.41 9.41
N ARG A 67 9.36 2.92 9.27
CA ARG A 67 8.14 2.10 9.10
C ARG A 67 7.43 2.46 7.81
N LEU A 68 7.27 1.48 6.93
CA LEU A 68 6.70 1.66 5.59
C LEU A 68 5.45 0.80 5.38
N ILE A 69 4.47 1.32 4.66
CA ILE A 69 3.29 0.58 4.20
C ILE A 69 3.32 0.43 2.68
N ILE A 70 3.01 -0.77 2.21
CA ILE A 70 2.73 -1.08 0.81
C ILE A 70 1.34 -1.73 0.75
N GLU A 71 0.40 -1.12 0.02
CA GLU A 71 -0.91 -1.70 -0.29
C GLU A 71 -0.96 -2.03 -1.79
N MET A 72 -0.84 -3.31 -2.12
CA MET A 72 -0.83 -3.84 -3.49
C MET A 72 -2.16 -4.53 -3.82
N PRO A 73 -2.67 -4.38 -5.05
CA PRO A 73 -3.86 -5.08 -5.47
C PRO A 73 -3.60 -6.58 -5.55
N LEU A 74 -4.54 -7.38 -5.03
CA LEU A 74 -4.48 -8.83 -5.13
C LEU A 74 -4.95 -9.28 -6.52
N PRO A 75 -4.32 -10.31 -7.12
CA PRO A 75 -4.83 -10.90 -8.35
C PRO A 75 -6.17 -11.57 -8.13
N ALA A 76 -7.06 -11.32 -9.09
CA ALA A 76 -8.32 -12.02 -9.21
C ALA A 76 -8.07 -13.54 -9.18
N GLN A 77 -8.80 -14.24 -8.31
CA GLN A 77 -8.83 -15.68 -8.36
C GLN A 77 -9.58 -16.13 -9.60
N ARG A 78 -9.16 -17.28 -10.15
CA ARG A 78 -9.85 -17.97 -11.23
C ARG A 78 -11.33 -18.08 -10.88
N ASP A 79 -12.20 -17.54 -11.74
CA ASP A 79 -13.61 -17.90 -11.71
C ASP A 79 -13.72 -19.41 -11.99
N GLY A 80 -14.19 -20.17 -11.00
CA GLY A 80 -14.69 -21.52 -11.20
C GLY A 80 -14.07 -22.59 -10.30
N PHE A 81 -14.85 -22.99 -9.30
CA PHE A 81 -14.77 -24.29 -8.62
C PHE A 81 -14.85 -25.49 -9.60
N LEU A 82 -15.26 -25.26 -10.87
CA LEU A 82 -15.37 -26.28 -11.93
C LEU A 82 -14.31 -26.16 -13.05
N GLY A 83 -13.20 -25.44 -12.83
CA GLY A 83 -11.99 -25.60 -13.65
C GLY A 83 -12.05 -25.13 -15.11
N ARG A 84 -13.13 -24.50 -15.56
CA ARG A 84 -13.23 -23.86 -16.90
C ARG A 84 -13.25 -22.33 -16.79
N GLY A 85 -12.23 -21.77 -16.16
CA GLY A 85 -11.92 -20.34 -16.27
C GLY A 85 -10.63 -20.18 -17.07
N GLY A 86 -10.66 -19.31 -18.10
CA GLY A 86 -9.45 -18.85 -18.79
C GLY A 86 -8.48 -18.16 -17.83
N THR A 87 -7.32 -17.72 -18.32
CA THR A 87 -6.40 -16.91 -17.50
C THR A 87 -7.16 -15.66 -17.04
N PRO A 88 -7.36 -15.44 -15.73
CA PRO A 88 -7.99 -14.20 -15.27
C PRO A 88 -7.16 -13.03 -15.78
N PRO A 89 -7.80 -11.95 -16.25
CA PRO A 89 -7.07 -10.80 -16.75
C PRO A 89 -6.16 -10.26 -15.64
N ASP A 90 -4.93 -9.86 -15.97
CA ASP A 90 -3.95 -9.28 -15.03
C ASP A 90 -4.36 -7.86 -14.57
N LEU A 91 -5.66 -7.56 -14.54
CA LEU A 91 -6.20 -6.27 -14.19
C LEU A 91 -6.24 -6.10 -12.69
N VAL A 92 -6.08 -4.86 -12.26
CA VAL A 92 -6.38 -4.46 -10.89
C VAL A 92 -7.89 -4.49 -10.70
N THR A 93 -8.38 -5.31 -9.76
CA THR A 93 -9.81 -5.53 -9.51
C THR A 93 -10.22 -5.10 -8.11
N LEU A 94 -11.52 -4.83 -7.92
CA LEU A 94 -12.13 -4.75 -6.61
C LEU A 94 -12.15 -6.15 -6.01
N THR A 95 -11.08 -6.49 -5.32
CA THR A 95 -11.03 -7.68 -4.47
C THR A 95 -10.79 -7.18 -3.07
N ASP A 96 -11.80 -7.26 -2.22
CA ASP A 96 -11.60 -6.98 -0.81
C ASP A 96 -10.76 -8.12 -0.21
N GLU A 97 -9.78 -7.79 0.62
CA GLU A 97 -8.86 -8.78 1.16
C GLU A 97 -9.57 -9.77 2.10
N ALA A 98 -10.69 -9.34 2.69
CA ALA A 98 -11.60 -10.16 3.48
C ALA A 98 -12.43 -11.15 2.65
N ASP A 99 -12.67 -10.83 1.37
CA ASP A 99 -13.49 -11.62 0.45
C ASP A 99 -12.65 -12.56 -0.44
N TYR A 100 -11.34 -12.69 -0.16
CA TYR A 100 -10.47 -13.53 -0.96
C TYR A 100 -10.87 -15.02 -0.83
N PRO A 101 -11.24 -15.69 -1.94
CA PRO A 101 -11.73 -17.06 -1.86
C PRO A 101 -10.61 -18.02 -1.40
N GLY A 102 -10.94 -18.89 -0.44
CA GLY A 102 -10.02 -19.88 0.13
C GLY A 102 -9.33 -19.49 1.44
N GLY A 103 -9.70 -18.36 2.03
CA GLY A 103 -9.24 -17.96 3.37
C GLY A 103 -7.78 -17.50 3.42
N GLU A 104 -7.29 -17.28 4.64
CA GLU A 104 -6.01 -16.64 4.94
C GLU A 104 -4.80 -17.33 4.28
N LEU A 105 -4.75 -18.67 4.33
CA LEU A 105 -3.65 -19.44 3.71
C LEU A 105 -3.61 -19.32 2.19
N GLN A 106 -4.76 -19.30 1.52
CA GLN A 106 -4.84 -19.16 0.07
C GLN A 106 -4.48 -17.74 -0.36
N ARG A 107 -4.95 -16.74 0.40
CA ARG A 107 -4.55 -15.34 0.24
C ARG A 107 -3.05 -15.18 0.41
N PHE A 108 -2.47 -15.79 1.44
CA PHE A 108 -1.03 -15.72 1.69
C PHE A 108 -0.20 -16.28 0.53
N ARG A 109 -0.59 -17.40 -0.09
CA ARG A 109 0.15 -17.96 -1.25
C ARG A 109 0.25 -16.95 -2.39
N VAL A 110 -0.76 -16.11 -2.55
CA VAL A 110 -0.83 -15.08 -3.57
C VAL A 110 -0.02 -13.86 -3.15
N VAL A 111 -0.21 -13.39 -1.92
CA VAL A 111 0.58 -12.31 -1.33
C VAL A 111 2.08 -12.63 -1.37
N ARG A 112 2.48 -13.86 -1.06
CA ARG A 112 3.87 -14.32 -1.14
C ARG A 112 4.46 -14.11 -2.53
N LYS A 113 3.74 -14.47 -3.59
CA LYS A 113 4.19 -14.25 -4.97
C LYS A 113 4.33 -12.75 -5.29
N LEU A 114 3.42 -11.92 -4.79
CA LEU A 114 3.52 -10.47 -4.96
C LEU A 114 4.72 -9.88 -4.21
N VAL A 115 4.97 -10.34 -2.98
CA VAL A 115 6.13 -9.95 -2.17
C VAL A 115 7.42 -10.35 -2.87
N GLU A 116 7.54 -11.60 -3.31
CA GLU A 116 8.75 -12.08 -4.01
C GLU A 116 8.96 -11.34 -5.35
N GLY A 117 7.88 -11.04 -6.10
CA GLY A 117 7.94 -10.21 -7.30
C GLY A 117 8.31 -8.74 -7.02
N PHE A 118 7.86 -8.19 -5.90
CA PHE A 118 8.26 -6.86 -5.43
C PHE A 118 9.75 -6.83 -5.01
N LEU A 119 10.25 -7.90 -4.39
CA LEU A 119 11.63 -8.03 -3.94
C LEU A 119 12.59 -8.53 -5.03
N GLU A 120 12.10 -8.76 -6.25
CA GLU A 120 12.95 -9.16 -7.38
C GLU A 120 14.10 -8.16 -7.60
N GLY A 121 15.33 -8.67 -7.61
CA GLY A 121 16.56 -7.88 -7.70
C GLY A 121 17.16 -7.45 -6.35
N TYR A 122 16.50 -7.77 -5.23
CA TYR A 122 17.03 -7.59 -3.88
C TYR A 122 17.39 -8.94 -3.25
N GLU A 123 18.45 -8.98 -2.44
CA GLU A 123 18.70 -10.14 -1.58
C GLU A 123 17.55 -10.27 -0.57
N HIS A 124 16.80 -11.37 -0.62
CA HIS A 124 15.71 -11.62 0.30
C HIS A 124 15.62 -13.10 0.68
N GLU A 125 15.10 -13.35 1.88
CA GLU A 125 14.89 -14.70 2.41
C GLU A 125 13.55 -14.73 3.14
N PHE A 126 12.70 -15.71 2.79
CA PHE A 126 11.47 -15.97 3.54
C PHE A 126 11.82 -16.72 4.82
N LEU A 127 11.57 -16.09 5.97
CA LEU A 127 11.91 -16.62 7.30
C LEU A 127 10.84 -17.56 7.86
N GLY A 128 9.65 -17.58 7.25
CA GLY A 128 8.53 -18.40 7.70
C GLY A 128 7.33 -17.58 8.14
N PHE A 129 6.43 -18.24 8.86
CA PHE A 129 5.22 -17.63 9.42
C PHE A 129 5.48 -17.11 10.84
N CYS A 130 4.80 -16.02 11.22
CA CYS A 130 4.78 -15.52 12.58
C CYS A 130 3.74 -16.29 13.42
N GLU A 131 4.15 -16.77 14.61
CA GLU A 131 3.34 -17.59 15.52
C GLU A 131 2.80 -18.89 14.89
N ASP A 132 1.65 -18.82 14.23
CA ASP A 132 0.95 -19.94 13.59
C ASP A 132 0.86 -19.73 12.07
N GLY A 133 1.16 -20.78 11.30
CA GLY A 133 0.99 -20.77 9.85
C GLY A 133 -0.46 -20.55 9.42
N ALA A 134 -1.44 -20.92 10.24
CA ALA A 134 -2.87 -20.74 9.95
C ALA A 134 -3.27 -19.26 9.76
N ASP A 135 -2.60 -18.35 10.47
CA ASP A 135 -2.87 -16.91 10.39
C ASP A 135 -2.34 -16.28 9.10
N GLY A 136 -1.51 -16.99 8.34
CA GLY A 136 -1.01 -16.52 7.04
C GLY A 136 -0.16 -15.24 7.13
N VAL A 137 0.49 -14.97 8.27
CA VAL A 137 1.38 -13.82 8.46
C VAL A 137 2.80 -14.24 8.16
N GLY A 138 3.34 -13.80 7.03
CA GLY A 138 4.70 -14.14 6.60
C GLY A 138 5.73 -13.07 6.96
N LEU A 139 6.96 -13.52 7.18
CA LEU A 139 8.11 -12.66 7.47
C LEU A 139 9.25 -12.89 6.47
N TRP A 140 9.85 -11.80 5.98
CA TRP A 140 11.00 -11.82 5.11
C TRP A 140 12.14 -10.98 5.68
N ARG A 141 13.36 -11.45 5.49
CA ARG A 141 14.57 -10.63 5.50
C ARG A 141 14.75 -10.03 4.11
N VAL A 142 15.09 -8.74 4.06
CA VAL A 142 15.47 -8.04 2.82
C VAL A 142 16.78 -7.30 3.07
N GLY A 143 17.86 -7.77 2.44
CA GLY A 143 19.21 -7.27 2.67
C GLY A 143 19.63 -7.31 4.15
N ALA A 144 20.47 -6.36 4.55
CA ALA A 144 21.04 -6.32 5.89
C ALA A 144 20.15 -5.63 6.93
N ASP A 145 19.30 -4.70 6.50
CA ASP A 145 18.66 -3.66 7.32
C ASP A 145 17.13 -3.67 7.25
N THR A 146 16.53 -4.42 6.33
CA THR A 146 15.07 -4.39 6.11
C THR A 146 14.40 -5.71 6.52
N CYS A 147 13.26 -5.59 7.18
CA CYS A 147 12.31 -6.68 7.44
C CYS A 147 10.98 -6.35 6.76
N LEU A 148 10.36 -7.35 6.12
CA LEU A 148 9.02 -7.21 5.55
C LEU A 148 8.09 -8.21 6.22
N ILE A 149 6.95 -7.72 6.72
CA ILE A 149 5.87 -8.52 7.29
C ILE A 149 4.64 -8.34 6.42
N ALA A 150 3.98 -9.43 6.05
CA ALA A 150 2.81 -9.38 5.17
C ALA A 150 1.54 -9.83 5.88
N ASN A 151 0.40 -9.34 5.39
CA ASN A 151 -0.93 -9.85 5.71
C ASN A 151 -1.35 -9.61 7.19
N VAL A 152 -0.88 -8.52 7.79
CA VAL A 152 -1.18 -8.19 9.20
C VAL A 152 -2.60 -7.63 9.33
N THR A 153 -3.44 -8.34 10.07
CA THR A 153 -4.81 -7.97 10.47
C THR A 153 -4.85 -7.53 11.93
N ASN A 154 -5.97 -6.96 12.40
CA ASN A 154 -6.17 -6.63 13.83
C ASN A 154 -5.92 -7.83 14.77
N ALA A 155 -6.33 -9.04 14.36
CA ALA A 155 -6.13 -10.25 15.14
C ALA A 155 -4.64 -10.62 15.29
N THR A 156 -3.83 -10.27 14.29
CA THR A 156 -2.41 -10.61 14.19
C THR A 156 -1.45 -9.46 14.53
N VAL A 157 -1.97 -8.32 14.97
CA VAL A 157 -1.17 -7.20 15.52
C VAL A 157 -0.18 -7.65 16.60
N PRO A 158 -0.49 -8.63 17.49
CA PRO A 158 0.52 -9.15 18.43
C PRO A 158 1.81 -9.65 17.75
N SER A 159 1.70 -10.27 16.57
CA SER A 159 2.86 -10.71 15.78
C SER A 159 3.70 -9.52 15.29
N LEU A 160 3.06 -8.44 14.85
CA LEU A 160 3.74 -7.20 14.49
C LEU A 160 4.43 -6.56 15.71
N LEU A 161 3.76 -6.51 16.87
CA LEU A 161 4.37 -5.99 18.10
C LEU A 161 5.62 -6.78 18.48
N LYS A 162 5.53 -8.12 18.45
CA LYS A 162 6.66 -9.00 18.73
C LYS A 162 7.81 -8.79 17.74
N LEU A 163 7.52 -8.56 16.45
CA LEU A 163 8.55 -8.21 15.46
C LEU A 163 9.26 -6.91 15.83
N LEU A 164 8.50 -5.86 16.14
CA LEU A 164 9.05 -4.54 16.49
C LEU A 164 9.85 -4.57 17.81
N ASP A 165 9.55 -5.50 18.70
CA ASP A 165 10.29 -5.74 19.94
C ASP A 165 11.53 -6.63 19.74
N GLY A 166 11.77 -7.14 18.52
CA GLY A 166 12.89 -8.02 18.22
C GLY A 166 12.66 -9.49 18.55
N GLY A 167 11.43 -9.91 18.82
CA GLY A 167 11.05 -11.28 19.14
C GLY A 167 11.21 -12.28 17.97
N TYR A 168 11.42 -11.78 16.75
CA TYR A 168 11.80 -12.57 15.57
C TYR A 168 13.25 -12.28 15.12
N GLY A 169 14.08 -11.85 16.06
CA GLY A 169 15.44 -11.37 15.83
C GLY A 169 15.52 -9.85 15.96
N ALA A 170 16.63 -9.36 16.51
CA ALA A 170 16.81 -7.94 16.83
C ALA A 170 16.92 -7.00 15.62
N ARG A 171 16.77 -7.49 14.37
CA ARG A 171 16.94 -6.64 13.18
C ARG A 171 15.87 -5.55 13.11
N ALA A 172 14.59 -5.93 13.27
CA ALA A 172 13.46 -5.01 13.17
C ALA A 172 13.38 -4.00 14.33
N SER A 173 14.18 -4.18 15.39
CA SER A 173 14.28 -3.28 16.53
C SER A 173 15.55 -2.42 16.52
N ARG A 174 16.46 -2.61 15.55
CA ARG A 174 17.70 -1.83 15.46
C ARG A 174 17.43 -0.40 14.96
N PRO A 175 18.12 0.61 15.50
CA PRO A 175 18.19 1.93 14.89
C PRO A 175 18.65 1.83 13.43
N GLY A 176 18.03 2.61 12.54
CA GLY A 176 18.34 2.61 11.10
C GLY A 176 17.78 1.42 10.30
N SER A 177 17.17 0.43 10.97
CA SER A 177 16.46 -0.63 10.25
C SER A 177 15.15 -0.13 9.63
N THR A 178 14.64 -0.84 8.63
CA THR A 178 13.35 -0.57 8.00
C THR A 178 12.40 -1.74 8.18
N VAL A 179 11.16 -1.46 8.58
CA VAL A 179 10.08 -2.44 8.65
C VAL A 179 9.01 -2.08 7.62
N ILE A 180 8.72 -3.01 6.72
CA ILE A 180 7.70 -2.86 5.68
C ILE A 180 6.50 -3.74 6.05
N ALA A 181 5.34 -3.12 6.23
CA ALA A 181 4.06 -3.82 6.30
C ALA A 181 3.45 -3.91 4.89
N PHE A 182 3.33 -5.13 4.38
CA PHE A 182 2.79 -5.42 3.05
C PHE A 182 1.35 -5.92 3.15
N ASN A 183 0.43 -5.22 2.48
CA ASN A 183 -1.02 -5.41 2.57
C ASN A 183 -1.52 -5.54 4.03
N PRO A 184 -1.29 -4.52 4.89
CA PRO A 184 -1.89 -4.51 6.21
C PRO A 184 -3.39 -4.19 6.12
N THR A 185 -4.23 -4.96 6.80
CA THR A 185 -5.68 -4.74 6.90
C THR A 185 -6.11 -4.16 8.24
N TRP A 186 -5.18 -3.80 9.11
CA TRP A 186 -5.54 -3.27 10.41
C TRP A 186 -6.31 -1.94 10.28
N THR A 187 -7.33 -1.80 11.13
CA THR A 187 -8.29 -0.69 11.03
C THR A 187 -7.92 0.52 11.87
N GLY A 188 -6.90 0.39 12.74
CA GLY A 188 -6.57 1.37 13.77
C GLY A 188 -7.44 1.26 15.02
N ASP A 189 -8.51 0.44 15.01
CA ASP A 189 -9.31 0.17 16.20
C ASP A 189 -8.64 -0.87 17.11
N ALA A 190 -7.90 -0.38 18.09
CA ALA A 190 -7.29 -1.22 19.12
C ALA A 190 -8.31 -1.98 19.99
N GLY A 191 -9.59 -1.59 20.00
CA GLY A 191 -10.65 -2.32 20.70
C GLY A 191 -10.93 -3.71 20.11
N SER A 192 -10.56 -3.92 18.85
CA SER A 192 -10.66 -5.22 18.16
C SER A 192 -9.41 -6.11 18.30
N VAL A 193 -8.37 -5.64 19.00
CA VAL A 193 -7.12 -6.38 19.20
C VAL A 193 -7.18 -7.15 20.53
N GLY A 194 -6.99 -8.47 20.44
CA GLY A 194 -6.98 -9.36 21.60
C GLY A 194 -8.27 -9.31 22.43
N GLN A 195 -8.18 -9.82 23.65
CA GLN A 195 -9.33 -9.90 24.56
C GLN A 195 -9.57 -8.57 25.29
N PRO A 196 -10.83 -8.25 25.69
CA PRO A 196 -11.18 -6.98 26.34
C PRO A 196 -10.35 -6.60 27.57
N TRP A 197 -9.85 -7.59 28.31
CA TRP A 197 -9.04 -7.38 29.52
C TRP A 197 -7.55 -7.15 29.24
N GLN A 198 -7.05 -7.37 28.02
CA GLN A 198 -5.65 -7.18 27.66
C GLN A 198 -5.33 -5.69 27.41
N ARG A 199 -5.50 -4.85 28.44
CA ARG A 199 -5.39 -3.38 28.34
C ARG A 199 -4.04 -2.92 27.81
N GLU A 200 -2.96 -3.53 28.26
CA GLU A 200 -1.60 -3.18 27.84
C GLU A 200 -1.35 -3.52 26.36
N LEU A 201 -1.81 -4.69 25.92
CA LEU A 201 -1.75 -5.07 24.51
C LEU A 201 -2.49 -4.06 23.63
N ARG A 202 -3.70 -3.65 24.04
CA ARG A 202 -4.52 -2.67 23.29
C ARG A 202 -3.89 -1.29 23.27
N ARG A 203 -3.25 -0.85 24.37
CA ARG A 203 -2.50 0.40 24.41
C ARG A 203 -1.38 0.38 23.38
N ARG A 204 -0.56 -0.66 23.38
CA ARG A 204 0.55 -0.83 22.42
C ARG A 204 0.08 -0.99 20.98
N ALA A 205 -1.00 -1.73 20.77
CA ALA A 205 -1.60 -1.90 19.45
C ALA A 205 -2.06 -0.55 18.88
N ARG A 206 -2.65 0.32 19.71
CA ARG A 206 -3.03 1.68 19.28
C ARG A 206 -1.84 2.48 18.76
N GLU A 207 -0.71 2.43 19.48
CA GLU A 207 0.52 3.15 19.10
C GLU A 207 1.10 2.64 17.78
N VAL A 208 1.09 1.33 17.57
CA VAL A 208 1.68 0.73 16.35
C VAL A 208 0.74 0.77 15.16
N MET A 209 -0.57 0.66 15.35
CA MET A 209 -1.54 0.76 14.26
C MET A 209 -1.82 2.21 13.82
N ASP A 210 -1.40 3.20 14.60
CA ASP A 210 -1.52 4.60 14.20
C ASP A 210 -0.73 4.84 12.90
N ARG A 211 -1.46 5.16 11.84
CA ARG A 211 -0.92 5.39 10.51
C ARG A 211 0.02 6.59 10.46
N SER A 212 -0.06 7.53 11.41
CA SER A 212 0.88 8.65 11.48
C SER A 212 2.33 8.18 11.70
N GLY A 213 2.51 7.01 12.33
CA GLY A 213 3.81 6.38 12.54
C GLY A 213 4.31 5.56 11.35
N TRP A 214 3.61 5.56 10.21
CA TRP A 214 3.97 4.80 9.01
C TRP A 214 3.99 5.67 7.77
N GLU A 215 5.08 5.62 7.00
CA GLU A 215 5.12 6.25 5.68
C GLU A 215 4.54 5.30 4.64
N THR A 216 3.56 5.77 3.87
CA THR A 216 2.99 4.94 2.81
C THR A 216 3.84 5.03 1.55
N LEU A 217 4.60 3.97 1.25
CA LEU A 217 5.48 3.90 0.10
C LEU A 217 4.71 3.73 -1.21
N TYR A 218 3.72 2.85 -1.21
CA TYR A 218 2.91 2.56 -2.39
C TYR A 218 1.50 2.14 -2.02
N VAL A 219 0.50 2.61 -2.78
CA VAL A 219 -0.90 2.16 -2.71
C VAL A 219 -1.45 2.08 -4.12
N ALA A 220 -2.08 0.97 -4.45
CA ALA A 220 -3.02 0.87 -5.56
C ALA A 220 -4.20 0.01 -5.12
N ARG A 221 -5.32 0.66 -4.77
CA ARG A 221 -6.50 -0.01 -4.23
C ARG A 221 -7.77 0.44 -4.94
N ILE A 222 -8.52 -0.50 -5.49
CA ILE A 222 -9.86 -0.22 -5.99
C ILE A 222 -10.77 0.04 -4.79
N LEU A 223 -11.52 1.13 -4.87
CA LEU A 223 -12.49 1.57 -3.89
C LEU A 223 -13.88 1.32 -4.44
N ARG A 224 -14.74 0.76 -3.59
CA ARG A 224 -16.19 0.77 -3.77
C ARG A 224 -16.79 1.62 -2.66
N THR A 225 -17.52 2.66 -3.05
CA THR A 225 -18.22 3.52 -2.09
C THR A 225 -19.61 2.97 -1.80
N SER A 226 -20.18 3.32 -0.64
CA SER A 226 -21.57 2.99 -0.29
C SER A 226 -22.60 3.55 -1.28
N ARG A 227 -22.23 4.56 -2.06
CA ARG A 227 -23.06 5.15 -3.13
C ARG A 227 -22.90 4.43 -4.48
N GLY A 228 -22.21 3.30 -4.54
CA GLY A 228 -21.98 2.51 -5.75
C GLY A 228 -21.12 3.24 -6.80
N ALA A 229 -20.29 4.20 -6.38
CA ALA A 229 -19.22 4.74 -7.20
C ALA A 229 -17.94 3.94 -6.98
N ASN A 230 -17.23 3.63 -8.06
CA ASN A 230 -15.95 2.92 -8.05
C ASN A 230 -14.80 3.87 -8.40
N GLY A 231 -13.61 3.55 -7.91
CA GLY A 231 -12.40 4.29 -8.26
C GLY A 231 -11.14 3.59 -7.79
N LEU A 232 -9.99 4.19 -8.05
CA LEU A 232 -8.68 3.75 -7.59
C LEU A 232 -8.10 4.83 -6.68
N LEU A 233 -7.70 4.44 -5.47
CA LEU A 233 -6.76 5.20 -4.66
C LEU A 233 -5.34 4.80 -5.05
N HIS A 234 -4.53 5.77 -5.46
CA HIS A 234 -3.17 5.53 -5.92
C HIS A 234 -2.18 6.47 -5.22
N ARG A 235 -1.03 5.91 -4.84
CA ARG A 235 0.17 6.66 -4.46
C ARG A 235 1.40 5.84 -4.81
N ALA A 236 2.42 6.50 -5.33
CA ALA A 236 3.76 5.96 -5.42
C ALA A 236 4.72 7.04 -4.89
N TRP A 237 5.37 6.78 -3.75
CA TRP A 237 6.27 7.74 -3.11
C TRP A 237 7.38 8.19 -4.08
N PRO A 238 7.75 9.49 -4.10
CA PRO A 238 7.31 10.60 -3.24
C PRO A 238 6.09 11.34 -3.80
N GLY A 239 5.39 10.73 -4.76
CA GLY A 239 4.22 11.30 -5.40
C GLY A 239 3.06 11.59 -4.44
N ARG A 240 2.16 12.45 -4.92
CA ARG A 240 0.91 12.79 -4.25
C ARG A 240 -0.03 11.59 -4.21
N TRP A 241 -0.92 11.59 -3.23
CA TRP A 241 -2.10 10.76 -3.24
C TRP A 241 -3.01 11.22 -4.38
N ALA A 242 -3.51 10.27 -5.17
CA ALA A 242 -4.36 10.53 -6.31
C ALA A 242 -5.59 9.60 -6.28
N VAL A 243 -6.73 10.13 -6.73
CA VAL A 243 -7.98 9.38 -6.87
C VAL A 243 -8.44 9.43 -8.30
N TYR A 244 -8.69 8.26 -8.87
CA TYR A 244 -9.17 8.08 -10.23
C TYR A 244 -10.54 7.41 -10.20
N PRO A 245 -11.59 8.00 -10.78
CA PRO A 245 -12.89 7.34 -10.85
C PRO A 245 -12.81 6.19 -11.87
N ALA A 246 -13.54 5.11 -11.63
CA ALA A 246 -13.53 3.92 -12.49
C ALA A 246 -14.92 3.68 -13.10
N ALA A 247 -14.95 3.22 -14.36
CA ALA A 247 -16.20 2.88 -15.05
C ALA A 247 -16.77 1.53 -14.60
N SER A 248 -15.92 0.64 -14.12
CA SER A 248 -16.24 -0.71 -13.64
C SER A 248 -15.57 -0.97 -12.28
N PRO A 249 -15.92 -2.05 -11.56
CA PRO A 249 -15.20 -2.51 -10.37
C PRO A 249 -13.78 -3.05 -10.63
N ASP A 250 -13.18 -2.69 -11.76
CA ASP A 250 -11.83 -3.09 -12.15
C ASP A 250 -11.17 -1.98 -12.96
N ALA A 251 -9.91 -2.21 -13.32
CA ALA A 251 -9.07 -1.23 -13.98
C ALA A 251 -9.19 -1.23 -15.52
N ARG A 252 -10.31 -1.70 -16.08
CA ARG A 252 -10.56 -1.61 -17.54
C ARG A 252 -10.61 -0.17 -18.02
N TYR A 253 -11.13 0.74 -17.20
CA TYR A 253 -11.16 2.15 -17.53
C TYR A 253 -11.13 3.03 -16.27
N PHE A 254 -10.16 3.95 -16.24
CA PHE A 254 -10.10 5.05 -15.29
C PHE A 254 -10.36 6.38 -15.99
N GLY A 255 -11.13 7.26 -15.35
CA GLY A 255 -11.24 8.66 -15.75
C GLY A 255 -10.05 9.50 -15.27
N ASP A 256 -10.14 10.80 -15.52
CA ASP A 256 -9.13 11.76 -15.07
C ASP A 256 -9.02 11.81 -13.54
N CYS A 257 -7.87 12.25 -13.05
CA CYS A 257 -7.63 12.42 -11.61
C CYS A 257 -8.59 13.47 -11.04
N VAL A 258 -9.45 13.07 -10.10
CA VAL A 258 -10.46 13.95 -9.48
C VAL A 258 -10.00 14.52 -8.14
N LEU A 259 -8.93 13.98 -7.56
CA LEU A 259 -8.36 14.46 -6.31
C LEU A 259 -6.86 14.14 -6.28
N ALA A 260 -6.03 15.16 -6.04
CA ALA A 260 -4.59 15.00 -5.84
C ALA A 260 -4.13 15.78 -4.60
N THR A 261 -3.64 15.09 -3.58
CA THR A 261 -3.29 15.69 -2.27
C THR A 261 -1.92 15.22 -1.78
N PRO A 262 -1.19 16.05 -1.01
CA PRO A 262 0.08 15.64 -0.42
C PRO A 262 -0.11 14.58 0.68
N SER A 263 -1.22 14.62 1.42
CA SER A 263 -1.58 13.67 2.47
C SER A 263 -2.71 12.73 2.03
N ARG A 264 -2.88 11.60 2.73
CA ARG A 264 -3.93 10.62 2.44
C ARG A 264 -5.31 11.28 2.58
N PRO A 265 -6.18 11.24 1.55
CA PRO A 265 -7.54 11.74 1.66
C PRO A 265 -8.34 10.98 2.73
N THR A 266 -9.26 11.68 3.40
CA THR A 266 -10.19 11.04 4.33
C THR A 266 -11.24 10.21 3.58
N PRO A 267 -11.82 9.16 4.20
CA PRO A 267 -12.88 8.36 3.56
C PRO A 267 -14.05 9.19 3.03
N GLU A 268 -14.46 10.22 3.77
CA GLU A 268 -15.56 11.12 3.38
C GLU A 268 -15.23 11.85 2.09
N LYS A 269 -13.98 12.33 1.97
CA LYS A 269 -13.53 13.06 0.77
C LYS A 269 -13.41 12.14 -0.45
N LEU A 270 -13.01 10.89 -0.24
CA LEU A 270 -13.01 9.85 -1.29
C LEU A 270 -14.43 9.61 -1.80
N VAL A 271 -15.39 9.41 -0.90
CA VAL A 271 -16.80 9.15 -1.25
C VAL A 271 -17.40 10.35 -1.99
N GLU A 272 -17.16 11.57 -1.51
CA GLU A 272 -17.62 12.81 -2.15
C GLU A 272 -17.15 12.89 -3.62
N LYS A 273 -15.84 12.78 -3.84
CA LYS A 273 -15.25 12.97 -5.18
C LYS A 273 -15.61 11.86 -6.16
N LEU A 274 -15.70 10.61 -5.70
CA LEU A 274 -16.15 9.51 -6.53
C LEU A 274 -17.64 9.62 -6.87
N ALA A 275 -18.47 10.10 -5.95
CA ALA A 275 -19.89 10.32 -6.20
C ALA A 275 -20.12 11.43 -7.24
N GLU A 276 -19.35 12.52 -7.20
CA GLU A 276 -19.39 13.60 -8.20
C GLU A 276 -19.05 13.08 -9.61
N ALA A 277 -18.05 12.21 -9.73
CA ALA A 277 -17.61 11.64 -11.01
C ALA A 277 -18.50 10.50 -11.53
N LYS A 278 -19.38 9.93 -10.69
CA LYS A 278 -20.19 8.75 -10.99
C LYS A 278 -21.02 8.88 -12.28
N PRO A 279 -21.76 9.98 -12.55
CA PRO A 279 -22.57 10.08 -13.77
C PRO A 279 -21.74 10.00 -15.05
N ALA A 280 -20.56 10.63 -15.07
CA ALA A 280 -19.64 10.58 -16.20
C ALA A 280 -19.09 9.16 -16.41
N MET A 281 -18.73 8.47 -15.33
CA MET A 281 -18.25 7.09 -15.39
C MET A 281 -19.35 6.11 -15.81
N GLN A 282 -20.59 6.30 -15.39
CA GLN A 282 -21.72 5.49 -15.84
C GLN A 282 -21.95 5.64 -17.34
N LYS A 283 -21.95 6.88 -17.86
CA LYS A 283 -22.03 7.13 -19.31
C LYS A 283 -20.89 6.41 -20.03
N LYS A 284 -19.68 6.49 -19.50
CA LYS A 284 -18.50 5.85 -20.09
C LYS A 284 -18.59 4.32 -20.06
N ALA A 285 -19.12 3.74 -18.99
CA ALA A 285 -19.37 2.31 -18.89
C ALA A 285 -20.33 1.84 -19.99
N LYS A 286 -21.40 2.61 -20.29
CA LYS A 286 -22.33 2.30 -21.39
C LYS A 286 -21.64 2.31 -22.74
N GLU A 287 -20.88 3.37 -23.02
CA GLU A 287 -20.14 3.54 -24.28
C GLU A 287 -19.17 2.38 -24.54
N LEU A 288 -18.56 1.85 -23.49
CA LEU A 288 -17.56 0.79 -23.58
C LEU A 288 -18.16 -0.62 -23.43
N GLY A 289 -19.47 -0.76 -23.23
CA GLY A 289 -20.09 -2.06 -22.95
C GLY A 289 -19.60 -2.72 -21.66
N LEU A 290 -19.20 -1.90 -20.67
CA LEU A 290 -18.70 -2.32 -19.35
C LEU A 290 -19.81 -2.34 -18.29
N GLU A 291 -21.07 -2.15 -18.68
CA GLU A 291 -22.19 -2.24 -17.74
C GLU A 291 -22.25 -3.64 -17.13
N GLU A 292 -22.21 -3.71 -15.80
CA GLU A 292 -22.48 -4.96 -15.12
C GLU A 292 -23.98 -5.29 -15.26
N PRO A 293 -24.35 -6.54 -15.58
CA PRO A 293 -25.73 -6.97 -15.44
C PRO A 293 -26.11 -6.75 -13.96
N GLY A 294 -27.17 -5.98 -13.71
CA GLY A 294 -27.56 -5.46 -12.40
C GLY A 294 -27.95 -6.52 -11.36
N TRP A 295 -26.98 -7.32 -10.95
CA TRP A 295 -27.07 -8.29 -9.86
C TRP A 295 -26.32 -7.75 -8.65
N PHE A 296 -26.79 -6.62 -8.12
CA PHE A 296 -26.57 -6.18 -6.74
C PHE A 296 -27.72 -5.29 -6.28
#